data_AF-A0A4Q1K433-F1
#
_entry.id   AF-A0A4Q1K433-F1
#
_cell.length_a   1.000
_cell.length_b   1.000
_cell.length_c   1.000
_cell.angle_alpha   90.00
_cell.angle_beta   90.00
_cell.angle_gamma   90.00
#
_symmetry.space_group_name_H-M   'P 1'
#
loop_
_entity.id
_entity.type
_entity.pdbx_description
1 polymer ?
#
loop_
_entity_poly.entity_id
_entity_poly.type
_entity_poly.pdbx_seq_one_letter_code
_entity_poly.pdbx_strand_id
1 'polypeptide(L)'
;MKTQILPFLLVTSFLTFAQSQEGYWDNQRVTNKEIQLSRGEKMIVKSEDFPIGTTEFAYRITLLDENQKMVSDLASVLKAIPDPYYISKGTGSAISLLSNISGSDKCTYAIFPDNTKASDFIGSESVEKACLYQKNPVSKDAKVVSLAKNTCLDDEASVVWFVFKNENWVMTEKIILEIVPWVDYQARKGWTTAAKNSASTWVSNYIKSIDSKYRGTSGNFLKSLYQEFDAEQFATFTEEQKKALFEKYNAQFKSKLETNRNYYKEASDWAKKENYAEAISVLEEKIASKPPLAAQESNLLGELYLKTNQIEKAFITLKNASTLFPENLFLKLNLAHAFMFKDEVAAAKKIHKQFMSQNISAKQTWKNKAINDLNDFKKSNVPQKNIDKIWRLYN
;
A
#
# COMPACT_ATOMS: atom_id res chain seq x y z
N MET A 1 6.42 68.80 12.68
CA MET A 1 5.94 67.48 12.23
C MET A 1 7.05 66.81 11.44
N LYS A 2 7.63 65.72 11.94
CA LYS A 2 8.67 64.95 11.26
C LYS A 2 8.00 63.76 10.57
N THR A 3 7.95 63.77 9.25
CA THR A 3 7.45 62.66 8.42
C THR A 3 8.57 61.65 8.23
N GLN A 4 8.44 60.47 8.85
CA GLN A 4 9.33 59.34 8.62
C GLN A 4 8.95 58.67 7.29
N ILE A 5 9.90 58.59 6.37
CA ILE A 5 9.82 57.80 5.14
C ILE A 5 10.29 56.39 5.50
N LEU A 6 9.41 55.41 5.40
CA LEU A 6 9.71 53.99 5.57
C LEU A 6 10.21 53.43 4.22
N PRO A 7 11.41 52.83 4.14
CA PRO A 7 11.86 52.21 2.89
C PRO A 7 11.17 50.85 2.73
N PHE A 8 10.42 50.71 1.63
CA PHE A 8 9.82 49.45 1.22
C PHE A 8 10.92 48.55 0.61
N LEU A 9 11.42 47.62 1.41
CA LEU A 9 12.41 46.62 1.01
C LEU A 9 11.70 45.55 0.18
N LEU A 10 11.79 45.67 -1.14
CA LEU A 10 11.31 44.70 -2.12
C LEU A 10 12.23 43.47 -2.07
N VAL A 11 11.87 42.48 -1.24
CA VAL A 11 12.49 41.16 -1.25
C VAL A 11 11.91 40.40 -2.43
N THR A 12 12.57 40.46 -3.58
CA THR A 12 12.30 39.56 -4.70
C THR A 12 12.85 38.18 -4.34
N SER A 13 11.98 37.31 -3.81
CA SER A 13 12.23 35.89 -3.74
C SER A 13 12.34 35.35 -5.17
N PHE A 14 13.56 35.06 -5.61
CA PHE A 14 13.79 34.16 -6.73
C PHE A 14 13.23 32.79 -6.33
N LEU A 15 11.98 32.52 -6.71
CA LEU A 15 11.47 31.16 -6.80
C LEU A 15 12.29 30.47 -7.89
N THR A 16 13.29 29.69 -7.49
CA THR A 16 13.93 28.73 -8.38
C THR A 16 12.83 27.81 -8.89
N PHE A 17 12.54 27.90 -10.19
CA PHE A 17 11.56 27.06 -10.86
C PHE A 17 11.89 25.59 -10.60
N ALA A 18 10.87 24.89 -10.13
CA ALA A 18 10.93 23.56 -9.56
C ALA A 18 11.42 22.53 -10.59
N GLN A 19 12.36 21.67 -10.17
CA GLN A 19 12.48 20.35 -10.77
C GLN A 19 11.17 19.60 -10.52
N SER A 20 10.75 18.73 -11.44
CA SER A 20 9.45 18.07 -11.35
C SER A 20 9.31 17.33 -10.01
N GLN A 21 8.10 17.28 -9.45
CA GLN A 21 7.85 16.57 -8.19
C GLN A 21 8.07 15.05 -8.31
N GLU A 22 8.31 14.53 -9.52
CA GLU A 22 8.33 13.10 -9.81
C GLU A 22 9.71 12.56 -10.21
N GLY A 23 10.67 13.39 -10.63
CA GLY A 23 12.02 12.91 -10.98
C GLY A 23 12.94 13.94 -11.64
N TYR A 24 14.02 13.46 -12.25
CA TYR A 24 15.00 14.31 -12.95
C TYR A 24 15.72 13.58 -14.09
N TRP A 25 16.20 14.33 -15.09
CA TRP A 25 17.14 13.83 -16.10
C TRP A 25 18.55 13.75 -15.51
N ASP A 26 19.16 12.55 -15.49
CA ASP A 26 20.49 12.34 -14.93
C ASP A 26 21.57 12.80 -15.90
N ASN A 27 22.23 13.91 -15.55
CA ASN A 27 23.30 14.51 -16.35
C ASN A 27 24.70 13.98 -16.02
N GLN A 28 24.83 13.05 -15.08
CA GLN A 28 26.11 12.42 -14.72
C GLN A 28 26.31 11.11 -15.49
N ARG A 29 25.23 10.34 -15.70
CA ARG A 29 25.23 9.06 -16.42
C ARG A 29 24.73 9.20 -17.84
N VAL A 30 25.24 10.20 -18.55
CA VAL A 30 24.92 10.47 -19.95
C VAL A 30 25.79 9.61 -20.84
N THR A 31 25.16 8.89 -21.76
CA THR A 31 25.91 8.32 -22.90
C THR A 31 26.17 9.43 -23.89
N ASN A 32 27.43 9.69 -24.22
CA ASN A 32 27.80 10.58 -25.32
C ASN A 32 28.91 9.90 -26.12
N LYS A 33 28.55 9.37 -27.29
CA LYS A 33 29.48 8.64 -28.17
C LYS A 33 29.55 9.33 -29.52
N GLU A 34 30.78 9.58 -29.95
CA GLU A 34 31.10 9.96 -31.32
C GLU A 34 31.55 8.71 -32.07
N ILE A 35 30.88 8.43 -33.19
CA ILE A 35 31.05 7.22 -33.98
C ILE A 35 31.41 7.65 -35.40
N GLN A 36 32.50 7.12 -35.94
CA GLN A 36 32.77 7.18 -37.37
C GLN A 36 32.37 5.84 -37.98
N LEU A 37 31.47 5.87 -38.97
CA LEU A 37 30.93 4.68 -39.59
C LEU A 37 31.16 4.73 -41.10
N SER A 38 31.96 3.81 -41.63
CA SER A 38 32.24 3.78 -43.07
C SER A 38 31.02 3.23 -43.83
N ARG A 39 31.05 3.36 -45.16
CA ARG A 39 29.99 2.90 -46.05
C ARG A 39 29.55 1.46 -45.74
N GLY A 40 28.25 1.27 -45.50
CA GLY A 40 27.63 -0.05 -45.33
C GLY A 40 28.05 -0.78 -44.05
N GLU A 41 28.92 -0.19 -43.24
CA GLU A 41 29.28 -0.73 -41.94
C GLU A 41 28.11 -0.61 -40.97
N LYS A 42 28.10 -1.52 -39.99
CA LYS A 42 27.16 -1.51 -38.88
C LYS A 42 27.96 -1.48 -37.59
N MET A 43 27.50 -0.71 -36.62
CA MET A 43 28.16 -0.61 -35.32
C MET A 43 27.15 -0.73 -34.19
N ILE A 44 27.51 -1.55 -33.20
CA ILE A 44 26.79 -1.68 -31.94
C ILE A 44 27.36 -0.69 -30.93
N VAL A 45 26.49 0.04 -30.26
CA VAL A 45 26.84 1.01 -29.23
C VAL A 45 26.02 0.72 -27.98
N LYS A 46 26.70 0.35 -26.89
CA LYS A 46 26.11 0.19 -25.57
C LYS A 46 25.93 1.57 -24.93
N SER A 47 24.79 1.81 -24.27
CA SER A 47 24.65 2.95 -23.36
C SER A 47 25.56 2.82 -22.13
N GLU A 48 25.80 3.93 -21.45
CA GLU A 48 26.23 3.91 -20.05
C GLU A 48 25.16 3.23 -19.18
N ASP A 49 25.58 2.72 -18.02
CA ASP A 49 24.67 2.03 -17.10
C ASP A 49 23.67 3.03 -16.49
N PHE A 50 22.40 2.70 -16.66
CA PHE A 50 21.29 3.49 -16.16
C PHE A 50 21.23 3.46 -14.62
N PRO A 51 20.91 4.61 -14.00
CA PRO A 51 20.58 4.69 -12.58
C PRO A 51 19.50 3.70 -12.16
N ILE A 52 19.58 3.23 -10.92
CA ILE A 52 18.41 2.65 -10.25
C ILE A 52 17.28 3.68 -10.25
N GLY A 53 16.08 3.24 -10.62
CA GLY A 53 14.90 4.10 -10.75
C GLY A 53 14.76 4.78 -12.11
N THR A 54 15.56 4.39 -13.10
CA THR A 54 15.34 4.85 -14.47
C THR A 54 14.03 4.29 -15.01
N THR A 55 13.10 5.15 -15.40
CA THR A 55 11.79 4.73 -15.96
C THR A 55 11.65 5.12 -17.42
N GLU A 56 12.44 6.09 -17.87
CA GLU A 56 12.45 6.59 -19.24
C GLU A 56 13.88 6.97 -19.63
N PHE A 57 14.17 7.08 -20.92
CA PHE A 57 15.39 7.73 -21.41
C PHE A 57 15.09 8.59 -22.63
N ALA A 58 15.74 9.73 -22.71
CA ALA A 58 15.78 10.55 -23.91
C ALA A 58 17.03 10.18 -24.70
N TYR A 59 16.92 10.11 -26.02
CA TYR A 59 18.10 10.05 -26.88
C TYR A 59 18.03 11.11 -27.97
N ARG A 60 19.22 11.49 -28.44
CA ARG A 60 19.42 12.35 -29.61
C ARG A 60 20.51 11.75 -30.47
N ILE A 61 20.21 11.64 -31.75
CA ILE A 61 21.13 11.21 -32.80
C ILE A 61 21.32 12.40 -33.72
N THR A 62 22.57 12.76 -33.98
CA THR A 62 22.92 13.83 -34.92
C THR A 62 24.04 13.37 -35.82
N LEU A 63 23.86 13.49 -37.13
CA LEU A 63 24.91 13.26 -38.12
C LEU A 63 25.58 14.61 -38.44
N LEU A 64 26.90 14.60 -38.40
CA LEU A 64 27.76 15.75 -38.63
C LEU A 64 28.68 15.46 -39.80
N ASP A 65 28.98 16.48 -40.62
CA ASP A 65 30.13 16.39 -41.52
C ASP A 65 31.42 16.38 -40.67
N GLU A 66 32.54 15.85 -41.20
CA GLU A 66 33.80 15.66 -40.44
C GLU A 66 34.28 16.90 -39.67
N ASN A 67 34.05 18.09 -40.23
CA ASN A 67 34.49 19.36 -39.65
C ASN A 67 33.46 20.05 -38.75
N GLN A 68 32.24 19.51 -38.64
CA GLN A 68 31.18 20.09 -37.82
C GLN A 68 31.29 19.66 -36.35
N LYS A 69 30.82 20.53 -35.46
CA LYS A 69 30.72 20.26 -34.02
C LYS A 69 29.32 20.60 -33.52
N MET A 70 28.87 19.89 -32.48
CA MET A 70 27.61 20.19 -31.81
C MET A 70 27.67 21.55 -31.11
N VAL A 71 26.59 22.33 -31.22
CA VAL A 71 26.46 23.65 -30.57
C VAL A 71 25.98 23.54 -29.12
N SER A 72 25.22 22.49 -28.79
CA SER A 72 24.73 22.20 -27.43
C SER A 72 24.58 20.69 -27.23
N ASP A 73 24.73 20.22 -26.00
CA ASP A 73 24.48 18.82 -25.61
C ASP A 73 23.03 18.58 -25.14
N LEU A 74 22.57 17.33 -25.19
CA LEU A 74 21.18 16.96 -24.88
C LEU A 74 20.86 17.18 -23.40
N ALA A 75 21.80 16.92 -22.49
CA ALA A 75 21.59 17.10 -21.06
C ALA A 75 21.35 18.58 -20.71
N SER A 76 22.09 19.50 -21.34
CA SER A 76 21.94 20.94 -21.23
C SER A 76 20.58 21.41 -21.76
N VAL A 77 20.13 20.85 -22.89
CA VAL A 77 18.80 21.11 -23.45
C VAL A 77 17.70 20.67 -22.49
N LEU A 78 17.78 19.44 -21.97
CA LEU A 78 16.80 18.89 -21.04
C LEU A 78 16.76 19.67 -19.71
N LYS A 79 17.91 20.15 -19.23
CA LYS A 79 18.01 20.99 -18.02
C LYS A 79 17.37 22.37 -18.18
N ALA A 80 17.30 22.90 -19.40
CA ALA A 80 16.71 24.20 -19.69
C ALA A 80 15.17 24.17 -19.73
N ILE A 81 14.55 22.99 -19.73
CA ILE A 81 13.09 22.83 -19.79
C ILE A 81 12.50 23.08 -18.39
N PRO A 82 11.58 24.05 -18.21
CA PRO A 82 11.02 24.40 -16.90
C PRO A 82 10.28 23.26 -16.19
N ASP A 83 9.63 22.37 -16.95
CA ASP A 83 9.04 21.14 -16.42
C ASP A 83 9.40 19.95 -17.33
N PRO A 84 10.48 19.22 -17.00
CA PRO A 84 10.98 18.16 -17.85
C PRO A 84 10.11 16.90 -17.86
N TYR A 85 9.13 16.78 -16.95
CA TYR A 85 8.28 15.59 -16.85
C TYR A 85 7.25 15.49 -17.99
N TYR A 86 6.75 16.62 -18.50
CA TYR A 86 5.75 16.61 -19.58
C TYR A 86 6.29 16.25 -20.96
N ILE A 87 7.62 16.10 -21.11
CA ILE A 87 8.26 15.70 -22.36
C ILE A 87 7.70 14.34 -22.83
N SER A 88 7.56 13.37 -21.92
CA SER A 88 7.05 12.03 -22.25
C SER A 88 5.53 11.95 -22.39
N LYS A 89 4.79 13.01 -22.02
CA LYS A 89 3.31 13.07 -22.06
C LYS A 89 2.72 13.83 -23.25
N GLY A 90 3.54 14.16 -24.26
CA GLY A 90 3.05 14.73 -25.53
C GLY A 90 3.71 16.05 -25.95
N THR A 91 4.64 16.60 -25.17
CA THR A 91 5.50 17.73 -25.60
C THR A 91 6.82 17.28 -26.21
N GLY A 92 7.00 15.99 -26.48
CA GLY A 92 8.23 15.40 -27.06
C GLY A 92 8.68 16.04 -28.39
N SER A 93 7.80 16.75 -29.08
CA SER A 93 8.15 17.62 -30.22
C SER A 93 9.14 18.74 -29.85
N ALA A 94 9.25 19.15 -28.58
CA ALA A 94 10.19 20.17 -28.13
C ALA A 94 11.66 19.71 -28.23
N ILE A 95 11.94 18.41 -28.07
CA ILE A 95 13.33 17.90 -28.18
C ILE A 95 13.78 17.93 -29.64
N SER A 96 12.89 17.59 -30.59
CA SER A 96 13.22 17.64 -32.02
C SER A 96 13.31 19.07 -32.58
N LEU A 97 12.67 20.05 -31.94
CA LEU A 97 12.68 21.46 -32.33
C LEU A 97 13.96 22.22 -31.91
N LEU A 98 14.80 21.65 -31.04
CA LEU A 98 15.99 22.33 -30.50
C LEU A 98 17.31 21.94 -31.18
N SER A 99 17.28 21.08 -32.21
CA SER A 99 18.46 20.70 -33.00
C SER A 99 18.47 21.41 -34.37
N ASN A 100 19.14 22.56 -34.45
CA ASN A 100 19.35 23.34 -35.69
C ASN A 100 20.43 22.75 -36.63
N ILE A 101 20.78 21.47 -36.47
CA ILE A 101 21.86 20.85 -37.21
C ILE A 101 21.29 20.17 -38.46
N SER A 102 21.82 20.53 -39.62
CA SER A 102 21.37 20.12 -40.94
C SER A 102 22.53 19.48 -41.72
N GLY A 103 22.82 18.22 -41.43
CA GLY A 103 23.63 17.37 -42.31
C GLY A 103 22.78 16.76 -43.42
N SER A 104 23.38 16.49 -44.58
CA SER A 104 22.75 15.75 -45.70
C SER A 104 22.82 14.23 -45.55
N ASP A 105 23.74 13.76 -44.71
CA ASP A 105 24.01 12.34 -44.44
C ASP A 105 22.86 11.67 -43.70
N LYS A 106 22.66 10.36 -43.92
CA LYS A 106 21.51 9.64 -43.37
C LYS A 106 21.87 8.22 -42.97
N CYS A 107 21.61 7.89 -41.70
CA CYS A 107 21.73 6.52 -41.20
C CYS A 107 20.36 5.94 -40.84
N THR A 108 20.28 4.62 -40.77
CA THR A 108 19.22 3.93 -40.04
C THR A 108 19.76 3.42 -38.71
N TYR A 109 18.87 3.25 -37.73
CA TYR A 109 19.26 2.69 -36.44
C TYR A 109 18.16 1.83 -35.83
N ALA A 110 18.57 0.91 -34.97
CA ALA A 110 17.71 0.05 -34.18
C ALA A 110 18.15 0.06 -32.71
N ILE A 111 17.21 -0.18 -31.79
CA ILE A 111 17.45 -0.26 -30.34
C ILE A 111 17.04 -1.64 -29.86
N PHE A 112 17.91 -2.28 -29.07
CA PHE A 112 17.74 -3.63 -28.54
C PHE A 112 17.88 -3.65 -27.02
N PRO A 113 17.26 -4.64 -26.35
CA PRO A 113 17.32 -4.76 -24.89
C PRO A 113 18.62 -5.44 -24.43
N ASP A 114 19.30 -6.18 -25.31
CA ASP A 114 20.50 -6.93 -24.98
C ASP A 114 21.47 -7.06 -26.18
N ASN A 115 22.74 -7.35 -25.87
CA ASN A 115 23.81 -7.45 -26.86
C ASN A 115 23.61 -8.62 -27.84
N THR A 116 22.99 -9.72 -27.39
CA THR A 116 22.78 -10.90 -28.24
C THR A 116 21.83 -10.55 -29.38
N LYS A 117 20.69 -9.92 -29.07
CA LYS A 117 19.74 -9.44 -30.09
C LYS A 117 20.33 -8.35 -30.99
N ALA A 118 21.15 -7.45 -30.44
CA ALA A 118 21.86 -6.45 -31.23
C ALA A 118 22.87 -7.09 -32.20
N SER A 119 23.60 -8.12 -31.75
CA SER A 119 24.57 -8.85 -32.57
C SER A 119 23.91 -9.66 -33.68
N ASP A 120 22.76 -10.29 -33.39
CA ASP A 120 21.96 -11.00 -34.39
C ASP A 120 21.56 -10.10 -35.56
N PHE A 121 21.27 -8.82 -35.29
CA PHE A 121 20.91 -7.85 -36.33
C PHE A 121 22.07 -7.54 -37.28
N ILE A 122 23.32 -7.51 -36.80
CA ILE A 122 24.49 -7.24 -37.64
C ILE A 122 24.59 -8.26 -38.79
N GLY A 123 24.36 -9.54 -38.49
CA GLY A 123 24.41 -10.62 -39.47
C GLY A 123 23.13 -10.80 -40.29
N SER A 124 21.97 -10.77 -39.64
CA SER A 124 20.68 -11.12 -40.28
C SER A 124 19.94 -9.95 -40.92
N GLU A 125 20.21 -8.71 -40.49
CA GLU A 125 19.38 -7.51 -40.76
C GLU A 125 17.91 -7.64 -40.36
N SER A 126 17.55 -8.66 -39.56
CA SER A 126 16.18 -8.85 -39.10
C SER A 126 15.83 -7.88 -37.97
N VAL A 127 14.81 -7.05 -38.21
CA VAL A 127 14.31 -6.06 -37.25
C VAL A 127 13.31 -6.63 -36.25
N GLU A 128 12.95 -7.91 -36.36
CA GLU A 128 11.92 -8.54 -35.51
C GLU A 128 12.26 -8.50 -34.02
N LYS A 129 13.55 -8.51 -33.69
CA LYS A 129 14.04 -8.46 -32.31
C LYS A 129 14.35 -7.03 -31.83
N ALA A 130 14.16 -6.01 -32.67
CA ALA A 130 14.40 -4.62 -32.30
C ALA A 130 13.22 -4.08 -31.50
N CYS A 131 13.51 -3.41 -30.37
CA CYS A 131 12.48 -2.74 -29.58
C CYS A 131 12.01 -1.45 -30.24
N LEU A 132 12.90 -0.79 -30.98
CA LEU A 132 12.62 0.38 -31.80
C LEU A 132 13.47 0.27 -33.07
N TYR A 133 12.90 0.61 -34.21
CA TYR A 133 13.61 0.64 -35.48
C TYR A 133 13.23 1.87 -36.29
N GLN A 134 14.23 2.65 -36.68
CA GLN A 134 14.08 3.78 -37.57
C GLN A 134 14.38 3.34 -39.01
N LYS A 135 13.31 2.89 -39.70
CA LYS A 135 13.40 2.38 -41.08
C LYS A 135 13.82 3.43 -42.10
N ASN A 136 13.30 4.64 -41.97
CA ASN A 136 13.59 5.71 -42.93
C ASN A 136 14.92 6.36 -42.52
N PRO A 137 15.93 6.43 -43.40
CA PRO A 137 17.21 7.06 -43.09
C PRO A 137 17.03 8.51 -42.65
N VAL A 138 17.69 8.89 -41.55
CA VAL A 138 17.57 10.21 -40.91
C VAL A 138 18.94 10.84 -40.70
N SER A 139 19.03 12.16 -40.87
CA SER A 139 20.21 12.95 -40.50
C SER A 139 20.20 13.39 -39.03
N LYS A 140 19.01 13.38 -38.42
CA LYS A 140 18.81 13.64 -37.01
C LYS A 140 17.55 12.95 -36.50
N ASP A 141 17.58 12.54 -35.24
CA ASP A 141 16.39 12.05 -34.56
C ASP A 141 16.51 12.31 -33.05
N ALA A 142 15.39 12.51 -32.37
CA ALA A 142 15.37 12.62 -30.93
C ALA A 142 14.02 12.17 -30.38
N LYS A 143 14.04 11.24 -29.41
CA LYS A 143 12.83 10.67 -28.82
C LYS A 143 13.02 10.45 -27.32
N VAL A 144 11.89 10.41 -26.61
CA VAL A 144 11.81 9.86 -25.25
C VAL A 144 11.16 8.49 -25.31
N VAL A 145 11.79 7.53 -24.66
CA VAL A 145 11.35 6.14 -24.60
C VAL A 145 11.02 5.82 -23.15
N SER A 146 9.78 5.39 -22.92
CA SER A 146 9.37 4.85 -21.62
C SER A 146 9.67 3.36 -21.58
N LEU A 147 10.37 2.91 -20.53
CA LEU A 147 10.68 1.49 -20.33
C LEU A 147 9.38 0.72 -20.04
N ALA A 148 8.57 1.20 -19.10
CA ALA A 148 7.32 0.55 -18.69
C ALA A 148 6.25 0.44 -19.80
N LYS A 149 6.25 1.33 -20.80
CA LYS A 149 5.32 1.27 -21.94
C LYS A 149 5.84 0.46 -23.12
N ASN A 150 7.13 0.12 -23.12
CA ASN A 150 7.74 -0.64 -24.19
C ASN A 150 7.62 -2.14 -23.88
N THR A 151 7.02 -2.93 -24.78
CA THR A 151 6.84 -4.37 -24.56
C THR A 151 8.11 -5.19 -24.79
N CYS A 152 9.17 -4.57 -25.31
CA CYS A 152 10.43 -5.22 -25.67
C CYS A 152 11.59 -4.86 -24.73
N LEU A 153 11.63 -3.62 -24.21
CA LEU A 153 12.59 -3.19 -23.19
C LEU A 153 12.08 -3.61 -21.81
N ASP A 154 12.96 -4.14 -20.98
CA ASP A 154 12.67 -4.48 -19.59
C ASP A 154 12.43 -3.18 -18.78
N ASP A 155 11.43 -3.16 -17.90
CA ASP A 155 11.17 -2.03 -17.01
C ASP A 155 12.26 -1.86 -15.95
N GLU A 156 13.08 -2.89 -15.74
CA GLU A 156 14.30 -2.90 -14.93
C GLU A 156 15.58 -2.86 -15.80
N ALA A 157 15.49 -2.49 -17.08
CA ALA A 157 16.65 -2.41 -17.97
C ALA A 157 17.73 -1.46 -17.41
N SER A 158 18.93 -2.00 -17.22
CA SER A 158 20.09 -1.22 -16.77
C SER A 158 20.86 -0.58 -17.92
N VAL A 159 20.63 -1.01 -19.17
CA VAL A 159 21.35 -0.53 -20.36
C VAL A 159 20.48 -0.72 -21.61
N VAL A 160 20.81 -0.01 -22.67
CA VAL A 160 20.24 -0.22 -24.01
C VAL A 160 21.32 -0.31 -25.08
N TRP A 161 21.02 -1.00 -26.17
CA TRP A 161 21.96 -1.27 -27.24
C TRP A 161 21.47 -0.65 -28.54
N PHE A 162 22.19 0.35 -29.05
CA PHE A 162 21.94 0.96 -30.35
C PHE A 162 22.73 0.23 -31.41
N VAL A 163 22.13 0.01 -32.58
CA VAL A 163 22.84 -0.44 -33.77
C VAL A 163 22.60 0.56 -34.89
N PHE A 164 23.68 1.12 -35.41
CA PHE A 164 23.64 2.03 -36.55
C PHE A 164 24.04 1.31 -37.83
N LYS A 165 23.45 1.70 -38.95
CA LYS A 165 23.84 1.29 -40.30
C LYS A 165 23.97 2.54 -41.17
N ASN A 166 25.15 2.71 -41.75
CA ASN A 166 25.42 3.79 -42.70
C ASN A 166 24.78 3.42 -44.07
N GLU A 167 23.84 4.23 -44.54
CA GLU A 167 23.15 4.05 -45.83
C GLU A 167 23.74 4.93 -46.95
N ASN A 168 24.73 5.78 -46.65
CA ASN A 168 25.41 6.60 -47.64
C ASN A 168 26.23 5.75 -48.61
N TRP A 169 26.20 6.14 -49.89
CA TRP A 169 26.89 5.42 -50.96
C TRP A 169 28.41 5.69 -51.00
N VAL A 170 28.89 6.84 -50.53
CA VAL A 170 30.28 7.28 -50.76
C VAL A 170 31.00 7.72 -49.49
N MET A 171 30.31 8.34 -48.53
CA MET A 171 30.94 9.07 -47.43
C MET A 171 30.87 8.32 -46.10
N THR A 172 31.96 8.40 -45.33
CA THR A 172 31.99 8.05 -43.90
C THR A 172 31.13 9.02 -43.13
N GLU A 173 30.30 8.52 -42.23
CA GLU A 173 29.39 9.34 -41.42
C GLU A 173 29.95 9.51 -40.01
N LYS A 174 29.91 10.74 -39.49
CA LYS A 174 30.15 11.02 -38.08
C LYS A 174 28.81 11.13 -37.34
N ILE A 175 28.51 10.13 -36.52
CA ILE A 175 27.28 10.04 -35.74
C ILE A 175 27.59 10.42 -34.29
N ILE A 176 26.83 11.37 -33.74
CA ILE A 176 26.80 11.68 -32.31
C ILE A 176 25.55 11.05 -31.72
N LEU A 177 25.73 10.12 -30.78
CA LEU A 177 24.67 9.53 -29.98
C LEU A 177 24.74 10.06 -28.55
N GLU A 178 23.65 10.71 -28.12
CA GLU A 178 23.45 11.14 -26.74
C GLU A 178 22.26 10.39 -26.14
N ILE A 179 22.42 9.84 -24.93
CA ILE A 179 21.34 9.18 -24.16
C ILE A 179 21.36 9.71 -22.73
N VAL A 180 20.22 10.20 -22.25
CA VAL A 180 20.04 10.77 -20.92
C VAL A 180 18.88 10.04 -20.22
N PRO A 181 19.12 9.31 -19.11
CA PRO A 181 18.07 8.61 -18.40
C PRO A 181 17.26 9.55 -17.49
N TRP A 182 15.97 9.25 -17.32
CA TRP A 182 15.07 9.89 -16.35
C TRP A 182 14.97 9.03 -15.10
N VAL A 183 15.33 9.59 -13.95
CA VAL A 183 15.26 8.91 -12.64
C VAL A 183 14.01 9.37 -11.89
N ASP A 184 13.10 8.43 -11.64
CA ASP A 184 11.91 8.65 -10.82
C ASP A 184 12.25 8.58 -9.32
N TYR A 185 11.73 9.52 -8.53
CA TYR A 185 12.06 9.63 -7.10
C TYR A 185 11.53 8.49 -6.23
N GLN A 186 10.47 7.80 -6.65
CA GLN A 186 9.98 6.61 -5.94
C GLN A 186 10.68 5.35 -6.45
N ALA A 187 10.88 5.23 -7.75
CA ALA A 187 11.56 4.08 -8.35
C ALA A 187 13.03 4.00 -7.92
N ARG A 188 13.71 5.13 -7.70
CA ARG A 188 15.12 5.17 -7.26
C ARG A 188 15.38 4.47 -5.93
N LYS A 189 14.33 4.24 -5.12
CA LYS A 189 14.44 3.46 -3.87
C LYS A 189 14.78 1.99 -4.11
N GLY A 190 14.77 1.52 -5.36
CA GLY A 190 15.26 0.20 -5.73
C GLY A 190 14.34 -0.96 -5.37
N TRP A 191 13.06 -0.71 -5.09
CA TRP A 191 12.07 -1.75 -4.80
C TRP A 191 11.59 -2.46 -6.08
N THR A 192 12.51 -3.17 -6.72
CA THR A 192 12.27 -4.09 -7.85
C THR A 192 11.33 -5.22 -7.47
N THR A 193 10.83 -5.96 -8.47
CA THR A 193 9.98 -7.13 -8.21
C THR A 193 10.69 -8.15 -7.32
N ALA A 194 11.97 -8.40 -7.57
CA ALA A 194 12.81 -9.29 -6.77
C ALA A 194 13.01 -8.80 -5.32
N ALA A 195 13.27 -7.50 -5.13
CA ALA A 195 13.44 -6.91 -3.80
C ALA A 195 12.14 -6.96 -2.98
N LYS A 196 11.00 -6.63 -3.61
CA LYS A 196 9.67 -6.71 -2.98
C LYS A 196 9.32 -8.14 -2.57
N ASN A 197 9.64 -9.13 -3.40
CA ASN A 197 9.40 -10.54 -3.11
C ASN A 197 10.26 -11.03 -1.94
N SER A 198 11.53 -10.62 -1.89
CA SER A 198 12.44 -10.94 -0.77
C SER A 198 11.93 -10.37 0.56
N ALA A 199 11.53 -9.09 0.59
CA ALA A 199 10.95 -8.47 1.77
C ALA A 199 9.62 -9.13 2.18
N SER A 200 8.74 -9.41 1.23
CA SER A 200 7.44 -10.06 1.49
C SER A 200 7.60 -11.48 2.05
N THR A 201 8.60 -12.22 1.57
CA THR A 201 8.95 -13.55 2.07
C THR A 201 9.44 -13.49 3.50
N TRP A 202 10.35 -12.55 3.81
CA TRP A 202 10.83 -12.33 5.18
C TRP A 202 9.66 -12.01 6.13
N VAL A 203 8.79 -11.06 5.77
CA VAL A 203 7.62 -10.69 6.58
C VAL A 203 6.70 -11.88 6.82
N SER A 204 6.42 -12.65 5.76
CA SER A 204 5.55 -13.83 5.84
C SER A 204 6.11 -14.90 6.76
N ASN A 205 7.43 -15.14 6.70
CA ASN A 205 8.11 -16.11 7.57
C ASN A 205 8.16 -15.62 9.01
N TYR A 206 8.42 -14.33 9.24
CA TYR A 206 8.42 -13.77 10.58
C TYR A 206 7.04 -13.85 11.24
N ILE A 207 5.97 -13.47 10.53
CA ILE A 207 4.58 -13.61 11.01
C ILE A 207 4.24 -15.05 11.41
N LYS A 208 4.65 -16.03 10.59
CA LYS A 208 4.47 -17.46 10.90
C LYS A 208 5.18 -17.88 12.18
N SER A 209 6.32 -17.26 12.50
CA SER A 209 7.12 -17.57 13.69
C SER A 209 6.58 -16.99 15.00
N ILE A 210 5.72 -15.97 14.95
CA ILE A 210 5.18 -15.30 16.14
C ILE A 210 3.72 -15.64 16.41
N ASP A 211 2.80 -15.24 15.53
CA ASP A 211 1.35 -15.40 15.69
C ASP A 211 0.65 -15.07 14.37
N SER A 212 -0.20 -15.99 13.91
CA SER A 212 -0.97 -15.84 12.67
C SER A 212 -1.94 -14.65 12.67
N LYS A 213 -2.31 -14.09 13.82
CA LYS A 213 -3.18 -12.90 13.90
C LYS A 213 -2.57 -11.66 13.24
N TYR A 214 -1.25 -11.61 13.09
CA TYR A 214 -0.55 -10.51 12.43
C TYR A 214 -0.55 -10.62 10.90
N ARG A 215 -1.14 -11.66 10.29
CA ARG A 215 -1.24 -11.76 8.80
C ARG A 215 -1.86 -10.50 8.18
N GLY A 216 -2.86 -9.91 8.85
CA GLY A 216 -3.54 -8.70 8.40
C GLY A 216 -2.69 -7.41 8.46
N THR A 217 -1.52 -7.41 9.10
CA THR A 217 -0.64 -6.23 9.19
C THR A 217 0.47 -6.21 8.14
N SER A 218 0.69 -7.33 7.44
CA SER A 218 1.77 -7.50 6.46
C SER A 218 1.79 -6.41 5.37
N GLY A 219 0.65 -6.16 4.72
CA GLY A 219 0.55 -5.14 3.67
C GLY A 219 0.82 -3.72 4.17
N ASN A 220 0.38 -3.39 5.39
CA ASN A 220 0.62 -2.08 5.98
C ASN A 220 2.10 -1.90 6.37
N PHE A 221 2.72 -2.94 6.93
CA PHE A 221 4.16 -2.93 7.20
C PHE A 221 4.97 -2.76 5.91
N LEU A 222 4.69 -3.55 4.87
CA LEU A 222 5.41 -3.47 3.59
C LEU A 222 5.24 -2.08 2.95
N LYS A 223 4.04 -1.49 3.05
CA LYS A 223 3.81 -0.12 2.58
C LYS A 223 4.69 0.89 3.32
N SER A 224 4.73 0.85 4.65
CA SER A 224 5.59 1.73 5.43
C SER A 224 7.07 1.51 5.13
N LEU A 225 7.48 0.25 4.99
CA LEU A 225 8.84 -0.14 4.64
C LEU A 225 9.28 0.48 3.31
N TYR A 226 8.47 0.35 2.26
CA TYR A 226 8.80 0.89 0.93
C TYR A 226 8.80 2.42 0.88
N GLN A 227 8.07 3.05 1.79
CA GLN A 227 8.01 4.51 1.89
C GLN A 227 9.21 5.08 2.66
N GLU A 228 9.70 4.40 3.69
CA GLU A 228 10.74 4.96 4.59
C GLU A 228 12.16 4.53 4.21
N PHE A 229 12.33 3.36 3.58
CA PHE A 229 13.65 2.79 3.32
C PHE A 229 13.87 2.47 1.84
N ASP A 230 15.13 2.54 1.42
CA ASP A 230 15.57 1.99 0.14
C ASP A 230 15.77 0.47 0.27
N ALA A 231 15.61 -0.26 -0.84
CA ALA A 231 15.69 -1.72 -0.85
C ALA A 231 17.07 -2.23 -0.40
N GLU A 232 18.14 -1.58 -0.85
CA GLU A 232 19.51 -1.89 -0.45
C GLU A 232 19.71 -1.68 1.06
N GLN A 233 19.21 -0.56 1.58
CA GLN A 233 19.27 -0.27 3.01
C GLN A 233 18.56 -1.35 3.83
N PHE A 234 17.34 -1.75 3.44
CA PHE A 234 16.61 -2.82 4.13
C PHE A 234 17.34 -4.17 4.04
N ALA A 235 17.98 -4.47 2.90
CA ALA A 235 18.75 -5.69 2.73
C ALA A 235 19.93 -5.76 3.70
N THR A 236 20.53 -4.62 4.06
CA THR A 236 21.65 -4.55 5.02
C THR A 236 21.23 -4.69 6.49
N PHE A 237 19.93 -4.60 6.80
CA PHE A 237 19.45 -4.73 8.18
C PHE A 237 19.67 -6.15 8.72
N THR A 238 20.12 -6.23 9.97
CA THR A 238 20.20 -7.50 10.71
C THR A 238 18.80 -8.05 10.99
N GLU A 239 18.71 -9.34 11.33
CA GLU A 239 17.43 -9.95 11.69
C GLU A 239 16.78 -9.24 12.90
N GLU A 240 17.56 -8.80 13.88
CA GLU A 240 17.09 -8.05 15.04
C GLU A 240 16.53 -6.68 14.64
N GLN A 241 17.21 -5.97 13.72
CA GLN A 241 16.74 -4.68 13.22
C GLN A 241 15.43 -4.81 12.44
N LYS A 242 15.32 -5.83 11.57
CA LYS A 242 14.08 -6.08 10.82
C LYS A 242 12.92 -6.44 11.76
N LYS A 243 13.16 -7.28 12.78
CA LYS A 243 12.17 -7.60 13.82
C LYS A 243 11.73 -6.36 14.60
N ALA A 244 12.68 -5.55 15.06
CA ALA A 244 12.39 -4.31 15.79
C ALA A 244 11.57 -3.33 14.93
N LEU A 245 11.88 -3.25 13.64
CA LEU A 245 11.13 -2.42 12.69
C LEU A 245 9.68 -2.92 12.54
N PHE A 246 9.49 -4.23 12.40
CA PHE A 246 8.17 -4.85 12.31
C PHE A 246 7.33 -4.57 13.58
N GLU A 247 7.91 -4.75 14.76
CA GLU A 247 7.23 -4.47 16.03
C GLU A 247 6.87 -2.97 16.17
N LYS A 248 7.80 -2.07 15.81
CA LYS A 248 7.57 -0.62 15.80
C LYS A 248 6.33 -0.25 15.00
N TYR A 249 6.22 -0.72 13.75
CA TYR A 249 5.07 -0.40 12.91
C TYR A 249 3.81 -1.15 13.35
N ASN A 250 3.91 -2.41 13.79
CA ASN A 250 2.75 -3.15 14.28
C ASN A 250 2.14 -2.53 15.53
N ALA A 251 2.93 -1.97 16.43
CA ALA A 251 2.40 -1.22 17.57
C ALA A 251 1.54 -0.03 17.12
N GLN A 252 1.93 0.65 16.03
CA GLN A 252 1.13 1.73 15.44
C GLN A 252 -0.19 1.19 14.85
N PHE A 253 -0.18 -0.01 14.26
CA PHE A 253 -1.38 -0.62 13.67
C PHE A 253 -2.32 -1.31 14.68
N LYS A 254 -1.82 -1.80 15.82
CA LYS A 254 -2.64 -2.35 16.92
C LYS A 254 -3.71 -1.35 17.39
N SER A 255 -3.34 -0.08 17.51
CA SER A 255 -4.26 1.01 17.89
C SER A 255 -5.45 1.19 16.93
N LYS A 256 -5.29 0.82 15.64
CA LYS A 256 -6.33 0.92 14.60
C LYS A 256 -7.17 -0.35 14.43
N LEU A 257 -6.68 -1.52 14.87
CA LEU A 257 -7.44 -2.76 14.85
C LEU A 257 -8.39 -2.85 16.06
N GLU A 258 -7.99 -2.36 17.22
CA GLU A 258 -8.84 -2.31 18.43
C GLU A 258 -10.08 -1.42 18.26
N THR A 259 -10.04 -0.43 17.37
CA THR A 259 -11.20 0.44 17.10
C THR A 259 -12.33 -0.26 16.33
N ASN A 260 -12.06 -1.40 15.67
CA ASN A 260 -13.06 -2.14 14.86
C ASN A 260 -13.39 -3.54 15.42
N ARG A 261 -12.82 -3.97 16.54
CA ARG A 261 -13.17 -5.26 17.15
C ARG A 261 -14.60 -5.20 17.70
N ASN A 262 -15.48 -6.04 17.15
CA ASN A 262 -16.85 -6.18 17.64
C ASN A 262 -16.92 -7.27 18.71
N TYR A 263 -16.60 -6.88 19.94
CA TYR A 263 -16.55 -7.78 21.12
C TYR A 263 -17.87 -8.54 21.33
N TYR A 264 -19.01 -7.89 21.12
CA TYR A 264 -20.31 -8.55 21.21
C TYR A 264 -20.45 -9.70 20.21
N LYS A 265 -20.12 -9.46 18.93
CA LYS A 265 -20.25 -10.48 17.88
C LYS A 265 -19.35 -11.67 18.17
N GLU A 266 -18.09 -11.42 18.53
CA GLU A 266 -17.12 -12.47 18.83
C GLU A 266 -17.54 -13.31 20.04
N ALA A 267 -17.91 -12.67 21.14
CA ALA A 267 -18.42 -13.36 22.32
C ALA A 267 -19.70 -14.15 22.02
N SER A 268 -20.61 -13.59 21.22
CA SER A 268 -21.83 -14.26 20.80
C SER A 268 -21.54 -15.50 19.94
N ASP A 269 -20.56 -15.44 19.04
CA ASP A 269 -20.19 -16.56 18.18
C ASP A 269 -19.51 -17.68 18.97
N TRP A 270 -18.75 -17.37 20.02
CA TRP A 270 -18.25 -18.36 20.99
C TRP A 270 -19.39 -18.97 21.82
N ALA A 271 -20.32 -18.14 22.31
CA ALA A 271 -21.47 -18.60 23.09
C ALA A 271 -22.37 -19.57 22.30
N LYS A 272 -22.59 -19.32 21.00
CA LYS A 272 -23.34 -20.23 20.11
C LYS A 272 -22.70 -21.60 19.93
N LYS A 273 -21.39 -21.70 20.12
CA LYS A 273 -20.63 -22.97 20.11
C LYS A 273 -20.59 -23.62 21.49
N GLU A 274 -21.38 -23.09 22.45
CA GLU A 274 -21.39 -23.48 23.87
C GLU A 274 -20.03 -23.31 24.56
N ASN A 275 -19.09 -22.59 23.94
CA ASN A 275 -17.80 -22.31 24.52
C ASN A 275 -17.86 -21.05 25.39
N TYR A 276 -18.46 -21.22 26.58
CA TYR A 276 -18.77 -20.11 27.47
C TYR A 276 -17.53 -19.47 28.11
N ALA A 277 -16.44 -20.21 28.31
CA ALA A 277 -15.22 -19.68 28.90
C ALA A 277 -14.57 -18.62 27.98
N GLU A 278 -14.43 -18.92 26.69
CA GLU A 278 -13.90 -18.01 25.69
C GLU A 278 -14.84 -16.82 25.48
N ALA A 279 -16.15 -17.05 25.45
CA ALA A 279 -17.13 -15.97 25.34
C ALA A 279 -17.04 -14.96 26.50
N ILE A 280 -16.87 -15.45 27.73
CA ILE A 280 -16.67 -14.63 28.93
C ILE A 280 -15.34 -13.88 28.84
N SER A 281 -14.25 -14.57 28.49
CA SER A 281 -12.91 -13.99 28.39
C SER A 281 -12.86 -12.78 27.43
N VAL A 282 -13.51 -12.89 26.26
CA VAL A 282 -13.61 -11.78 25.29
C VAL A 282 -14.28 -10.54 25.89
N LEU A 283 -15.35 -10.71 26.67
CA LEU A 283 -16.06 -9.59 27.30
C LEU A 283 -15.35 -9.03 28.53
N GLU A 284 -14.64 -9.87 29.30
CA GLU A 284 -13.78 -9.43 30.41
C GLU A 284 -12.58 -8.62 29.89
N GLU A 285 -11.99 -9.00 28.74
CA GLU A 285 -10.95 -8.21 28.06
C GLU A 285 -11.47 -6.81 27.65
N LYS A 286 -12.71 -6.73 27.16
CA LYS A 286 -13.35 -5.45 26.84
C LYS A 286 -13.52 -4.57 28.07
N ILE A 287 -13.91 -5.16 29.20
CA ILE A 287 -14.07 -4.43 30.48
C ILE A 287 -12.73 -3.85 30.91
N ALA A 288 -11.65 -4.64 30.84
CA ALA A 288 -10.31 -4.20 31.23
C ALA A 288 -9.75 -3.09 30.33
N SER A 289 -10.05 -3.14 29.03
CA SER A 289 -9.51 -2.19 28.05
C SER A 289 -10.34 -0.91 27.89
N LYS A 290 -11.68 -1.00 27.97
CA LYS A 290 -12.57 0.14 27.66
C LYS A 290 -13.92 0.02 28.38
N PRO A 291 -13.99 0.32 29.68
CA PRO A 291 -15.25 0.39 30.42
C PRO A 291 -16.04 1.68 30.08
N PRO A 292 -17.39 1.71 30.24
CA PRO A 292 -18.29 0.60 30.58
C PRO A 292 -18.72 -0.23 29.35
N LEU A 293 -19.29 -1.43 29.58
CA LEU A 293 -19.91 -2.24 28.53
C LEU A 293 -21.21 -1.61 28.01
N ALA A 294 -21.51 -1.83 26.73
CA ALA A 294 -22.82 -1.52 26.17
C ALA A 294 -23.89 -2.50 26.70
N ALA A 295 -25.17 -2.11 26.65
CA ALA A 295 -26.27 -2.91 27.20
C ALA A 295 -26.31 -4.36 26.70
N GLN A 296 -26.06 -4.57 25.40
CA GLN A 296 -26.04 -5.90 24.79
C GLN A 296 -24.87 -6.78 25.26
N GLU A 297 -23.70 -6.16 25.49
CA GLU A 297 -22.49 -6.84 25.98
C GLU A 297 -22.67 -7.23 27.45
N SER A 298 -23.18 -6.31 28.28
CA SER A 298 -23.52 -6.59 29.67
C SER A 298 -24.59 -7.67 29.80
N ASN A 299 -25.59 -7.66 28.91
CA ASN A 299 -26.65 -8.66 28.92
C ASN A 299 -26.10 -10.05 28.58
N LEU A 300 -25.27 -10.15 27.54
CA LEU A 300 -24.62 -11.39 27.14
C LEU A 300 -23.70 -11.91 28.25
N LEU A 301 -22.87 -11.05 28.85
CA LEU A 301 -21.96 -11.43 29.94
C LEU A 301 -22.75 -11.93 31.17
N GLY A 302 -23.81 -11.22 31.55
CA GLY A 302 -24.69 -11.64 32.64
C GLY A 302 -25.33 -13.01 32.38
N GLU A 303 -25.84 -13.24 31.17
CA GLU A 303 -26.40 -14.54 30.76
C GLU A 303 -25.36 -15.66 30.81
N LEU A 304 -24.15 -15.42 30.30
CA LEU A 304 -23.05 -16.38 30.34
C LEU A 304 -22.65 -16.74 31.78
N TYR A 305 -22.60 -15.75 32.68
CA TYR A 305 -22.37 -16.01 34.10
C TYR A 305 -23.50 -16.83 34.74
N LEU A 306 -24.77 -16.60 34.37
CA LEU A 306 -25.87 -17.44 34.85
C LEU A 306 -25.74 -18.90 34.36
N LYS A 307 -25.45 -19.10 33.07
CA LYS A 307 -25.27 -20.44 32.47
C LYS A 307 -24.07 -21.19 33.05
N THR A 308 -23.02 -20.47 33.44
CA THR A 308 -21.81 -21.05 34.06
C THR A 308 -21.86 -21.07 35.59
N ASN A 309 -23.03 -20.84 36.20
CA ASN A 309 -23.25 -20.86 37.65
C ASN A 309 -22.42 -19.82 38.44
N GLN A 310 -21.96 -18.75 37.81
CA GLN A 310 -21.28 -17.61 38.43
C GLN A 310 -22.30 -16.56 38.90
N ILE A 311 -23.23 -16.97 39.77
CA ILE A 311 -24.45 -16.22 40.11
C ILE A 311 -24.16 -14.80 40.66
N GLU A 312 -23.15 -14.64 41.50
CA GLU A 312 -22.82 -13.32 42.07
C GLU A 312 -22.30 -12.36 41.00
N LYS A 313 -21.41 -12.83 40.11
CA LYS A 313 -20.92 -12.03 38.99
C LYS A 313 -22.04 -11.64 38.04
N ALA A 314 -22.95 -12.58 37.75
CA ALA A 314 -24.14 -12.30 36.94
C ALA A 314 -24.98 -11.17 37.56
N PHE A 315 -25.29 -11.30 38.84
CA PHE A 315 -26.09 -10.31 39.56
C PHE A 315 -25.46 -8.92 39.55
N ILE A 316 -24.19 -8.81 39.91
CA ILE A 316 -23.47 -7.53 39.94
C ILE A 316 -23.45 -6.90 38.53
N THR A 317 -23.09 -7.69 37.51
CA THR A 317 -23.02 -7.23 36.12
C THR A 317 -24.37 -6.72 35.63
N LEU A 318 -25.44 -7.49 35.83
CA LEU A 318 -26.79 -7.17 35.36
C LEU A 318 -27.41 -6.02 36.15
N LYS A 319 -27.16 -5.92 37.45
CA LYS A 319 -27.66 -4.83 38.30
C LYS A 319 -27.02 -3.49 37.91
N ASN A 320 -25.70 -3.47 37.73
CA ASN A 320 -24.99 -2.28 37.29
C ASN A 320 -25.46 -1.86 35.89
N ALA A 321 -25.54 -2.80 34.96
CA ALA A 321 -26.01 -2.53 33.60
C ALA A 321 -27.48 -2.06 33.56
N SER A 322 -28.37 -2.65 34.37
CA SER A 322 -29.77 -2.22 34.44
C SER A 322 -29.94 -0.82 35.04
N THR A 323 -28.95 -0.34 35.81
CA THR A 323 -28.91 1.03 36.32
C THR A 323 -28.51 2.01 35.22
N LEU A 324 -27.54 1.62 34.37
CA LEU A 324 -27.08 2.43 33.24
C LEU A 324 -28.06 2.44 32.06
N PHE A 325 -28.79 1.33 31.85
CA PHE A 325 -29.69 1.13 30.72
C PHE A 325 -31.09 0.74 31.21
N PRO A 326 -31.81 1.65 31.90
CA PRO A 326 -33.06 1.33 32.60
C PRO A 326 -34.20 0.93 31.67
N GLU A 327 -34.14 1.20 30.37
CA GLU A 327 -35.19 0.81 29.42
C GLU A 327 -34.95 -0.57 28.77
N ASN A 328 -33.79 -1.19 29.01
CA ASN A 328 -33.45 -2.45 28.37
C ASN A 328 -34.14 -3.64 29.07
N LEU A 329 -35.17 -4.21 28.42
CA LEU A 329 -35.94 -5.32 28.96
C LEU A 329 -35.18 -6.65 29.01
N PHE A 330 -34.17 -6.86 28.15
CA PHE A 330 -33.32 -8.07 28.24
C PHE A 330 -32.52 -8.07 29.55
N LEU A 331 -31.91 -6.93 29.89
CA LEU A 331 -31.17 -6.77 31.15
C LEU A 331 -32.07 -6.98 32.37
N LYS A 332 -33.29 -6.42 32.36
CA LYS A 332 -34.26 -6.61 33.45
C LYS A 332 -34.68 -8.08 33.59
N LEU A 333 -34.92 -8.78 32.48
CA LEU A 333 -35.29 -10.19 32.51
C LEU A 333 -34.16 -11.04 33.09
N ASN A 334 -32.93 -10.87 32.58
CA ASN A 334 -31.77 -11.61 33.09
C ASN A 334 -31.47 -11.24 34.56
N LEU A 335 -31.69 -9.99 34.98
CA LEU A 335 -31.59 -9.59 36.39
C LEU A 335 -32.64 -10.30 37.25
N ALA A 336 -33.87 -10.48 36.75
CA ALA A 336 -34.90 -11.27 37.44
C ALA A 336 -34.46 -12.73 37.63
N HIS A 337 -33.81 -13.32 36.61
CA HIS A 337 -33.22 -14.66 36.73
C HIS A 337 -32.08 -14.69 37.77
N ALA A 338 -31.22 -13.67 37.80
CA ALA A 338 -30.18 -13.57 38.83
C ALA A 338 -30.76 -13.49 40.25
N PHE A 339 -31.80 -12.69 40.47
CA PHE A 339 -32.53 -12.66 41.76
C PHE A 339 -33.13 -14.02 42.13
N MET A 340 -33.69 -14.74 41.15
CA MET A 340 -34.22 -16.10 41.37
C MET A 340 -33.14 -17.06 41.86
N PHE A 341 -31.96 -17.04 41.25
CA PHE A 341 -30.83 -17.89 41.65
C PHE A 341 -30.16 -17.46 42.97
N LYS A 342 -30.29 -16.18 43.36
CA LYS A 342 -29.87 -15.66 44.68
C LYS A 342 -30.86 -15.94 45.83
N ASP A 343 -31.90 -16.74 45.59
CA ASP A 343 -32.99 -16.99 46.55
C ASP A 343 -33.85 -15.77 46.90
N GLU A 344 -33.69 -14.66 46.17
CA GLU A 344 -34.48 -13.43 46.30
C GLU A 344 -35.76 -13.49 45.44
N VAL A 345 -36.54 -14.55 45.63
CA VAL A 345 -37.69 -14.89 44.76
C VAL A 345 -38.75 -13.79 44.71
N ALA A 346 -38.94 -13.03 45.79
CA ALA A 346 -39.89 -11.91 45.81
C ALA A 346 -39.49 -10.80 44.82
N ALA A 347 -38.20 -10.47 44.75
CA ALA A 347 -37.67 -9.47 43.82
C ALA A 347 -37.80 -9.96 42.37
N ALA A 348 -37.43 -11.23 42.11
CA ALA A 348 -37.61 -11.85 40.79
C ALA A 348 -39.07 -11.80 40.32
N LYS A 349 -40.02 -12.21 41.18
CA LYS A 349 -41.46 -12.16 40.88
C LYS A 349 -41.96 -10.75 40.59
N LYS A 350 -41.47 -9.75 41.32
CA LYS A 350 -41.84 -8.35 41.12
C LYS A 350 -41.47 -7.88 39.71
N ILE A 351 -40.24 -8.17 39.27
CA ILE A 351 -39.78 -7.77 37.93
C ILE A 351 -40.59 -8.50 36.85
N HIS A 352 -40.77 -9.82 36.94
CA HIS A 352 -41.56 -10.54 35.95
C HIS A 352 -43.00 -10.01 35.86
N LYS A 353 -43.69 -9.79 36.98
CA LYS A 353 -45.05 -9.24 36.98
C LYS A 353 -45.14 -7.86 36.34
N GLN A 354 -44.12 -7.01 36.54
CA GLN A 354 -44.09 -5.66 36.00
C GLN A 354 -43.98 -5.64 34.46
N PHE A 355 -43.26 -6.60 33.87
CA PHE A 355 -42.93 -6.57 32.43
C PHE A 355 -43.53 -7.72 31.62
N MET A 356 -44.22 -8.69 32.22
CA MET A 356 -44.70 -9.91 31.54
C MET A 356 -45.65 -9.68 30.36
N SER A 357 -46.33 -8.53 30.29
CA SER A 357 -47.19 -8.14 29.17
C SER A 357 -46.45 -7.41 28.05
N GLN A 358 -45.16 -7.12 28.22
CA GLN A 358 -44.37 -6.35 27.25
C GLN A 358 -43.65 -7.23 26.23
N ASN A 359 -43.29 -6.60 25.11
CA ASN A 359 -42.40 -7.17 24.11
C ASN A 359 -40.96 -6.76 24.40
N ILE A 360 -40.04 -7.73 24.48
CA ILE A 360 -38.61 -7.46 24.69
C ILE A 360 -37.95 -7.05 23.36
N SER A 361 -38.47 -7.54 22.23
CA SER A 361 -38.12 -7.08 20.89
C SER A 361 -39.31 -7.20 19.94
N ALA A 362 -39.17 -6.69 18.71
CA ALA A 362 -40.20 -6.80 17.67
C ALA A 362 -40.63 -8.26 17.36
N LYS A 363 -39.80 -9.25 17.69
CA LYS A 363 -40.06 -10.67 17.42
C LYS A 363 -40.23 -11.52 18.68
N GLN A 364 -40.09 -10.95 19.87
CA GLN A 364 -40.03 -11.73 21.11
C GLN A 364 -40.75 -11.04 22.26
N THR A 365 -41.75 -11.72 22.81
CA THR A 365 -42.47 -11.28 24.02
C THR A 365 -41.66 -11.62 25.27
N TRP A 366 -41.89 -10.88 26.36
CA TRP A 366 -41.30 -11.22 27.66
C TRP A 366 -41.67 -12.63 28.10
N LYS A 367 -42.96 -12.98 28.00
CA LYS A 367 -43.46 -14.30 28.37
C LYS A 367 -42.76 -15.42 27.61
N ASN A 368 -42.61 -15.31 26.29
CA ASN A 368 -41.94 -16.32 25.48
C ASN A 368 -40.46 -16.47 25.87
N LYS A 369 -39.71 -15.35 25.97
CA LYS A 369 -38.30 -15.41 26.38
C LYS A 369 -38.13 -16.03 27.77
N ALA A 370 -38.91 -15.59 28.75
CA ALA A 370 -38.83 -16.09 30.12
C ALA A 370 -39.12 -17.60 30.20
N ILE A 371 -40.14 -18.09 29.48
CA ILE A 371 -40.45 -19.53 29.43
C ILE A 371 -39.29 -20.32 28.81
N ASN A 372 -38.69 -19.84 27.72
CA ASN A 372 -37.55 -20.50 27.09
C ASN A 372 -36.34 -20.54 28.02
N ASP A 373 -36.00 -19.42 28.66
CA ASP A 373 -34.89 -19.33 29.61
C ASP A 373 -35.10 -20.31 30.78
N LEU A 374 -36.30 -20.35 31.37
CA LEU A 374 -36.63 -21.29 32.45
C LEU A 374 -36.55 -22.75 32.00
N ASN A 375 -36.96 -23.07 30.76
CA ASN A 375 -36.82 -24.41 30.19
C ASN A 375 -35.34 -24.81 30.04
N ASP A 376 -34.50 -23.89 29.58
CA ASP A 376 -33.06 -24.12 29.45
C ASP A 376 -32.40 -24.32 30.82
N PHE A 377 -32.80 -23.53 31.82
CA PHE A 377 -32.31 -23.67 33.19
C PHE A 377 -32.71 -25.01 33.81
N LYS A 378 -33.91 -25.55 33.51
CA LYS A 378 -34.33 -26.89 33.97
C LYS A 378 -33.44 -28.02 33.43
N LYS A 379 -32.83 -27.83 32.27
CA LYS A 379 -31.94 -28.81 31.62
C LYS A 379 -30.46 -28.60 31.96
N SER A 380 -30.13 -27.50 32.65
CA SER A 380 -28.75 -27.09 32.94
C SER A 380 -28.36 -27.41 34.39
N ASN A 381 -27.06 -27.46 34.68
CA ASN A 381 -26.53 -27.71 36.02
C ASN A 381 -26.55 -26.45 36.93
N VAL A 382 -27.64 -25.65 36.86
CA VAL A 382 -27.84 -24.45 37.67
C VAL A 382 -28.75 -24.74 38.87
N PRO A 383 -28.81 -23.87 39.91
CA PRO A 383 -29.66 -24.11 41.07
C PRO A 383 -31.15 -24.23 40.72
N GLN A 384 -31.76 -25.39 41.02
CA GLN A 384 -33.13 -25.70 40.57
C GLN A 384 -34.24 -25.18 41.49
N LYS A 385 -33.92 -24.88 42.77
CA LYS A 385 -34.86 -24.62 43.89
C LYS A 385 -36.01 -23.66 43.56
N ASN A 386 -35.75 -22.60 42.79
CA ASN A 386 -36.69 -21.49 42.61
C ASN A 386 -37.27 -21.37 41.19
N ILE A 387 -36.83 -22.20 40.26
CA ILE A 387 -37.27 -22.13 38.86
C ILE A 387 -38.78 -22.32 38.77
N ASP A 388 -39.34 -23.35 39.44
CA ASP A 388 -40.78 -23.61 39.42
C ASP A 388 -41.61 -22.50 40.11
N LYS A 389 -41.01 -21.78 41.07
CA LYS A 389 -41.70 -20.65 41.73
C LYS A 389 -41.90 -19.47 40.78
N ILE A 390 -41.00 -19.29 39.81
CA ILE A 390 -41.13 -18.28 38.76
C ILE A 390 -41.98 -18.82 37.61
N TRP A 391 -41.83 -20.10 37.25
CA TRP A 391 -42.62 -20.76 36.21
C TRP A 391 -44.13 -20.60 36.40
N ARG A 392 -44.61 -20.73 37.65
CA ARG A 392 -46.03 -20.55 38.02
C ARG A 392 -46.63 -19.17 37.71
N LEU A 393 -45.83 -18.17 37.32
CA LEU A 393 -46.35 -16.88 36.83
C LEU A 393 -46.88 -16.95 35.40
N TYR A 394 -46.50 -18.00 34.64
CA TYR A 394 -46.77 -18.11 33.21
C TYR A 394 -47.76 -19.21 32.85
N ASN A 395 -48.05 -20.09 33.81
CA ASN A 395 -49.04 -21.16 33.75
C ASN A 395 -50.36 -20.73 34.37
#